data_AF-A0A819CN16-F1
#
_entry.id   AF-A0A819CN16-F1
#
_cell.length_a   1.000
_cell.length_b   1.000
_cell.length_c   1.000
_cell.angle_alpha   90.00
_cell.angle_beta   90.00
_cell.angle_gamma   90.00
#
_symmetry.space_group_name_H-M   'P 1'
#
loop_
_entity.id
_entity.type
_entity.pdbx_description
1 polymer ?
#
loop_
_entity_poly.entity_id
_entity_poly.type
_entity_poly.pdbx_seq_one_letter_code
_entity_poly.pdbx_strand_id
1 'polypeptide(L)'
;MSQQPRRRLPENYMVIWVDGNIDMANKDCQNTMEQLRAIVNQVNLCTTAEECIQQLNENSDEISFVISSGALGQHLVPSIHGM
;
A
#
# COMPACT_ATOMS: atom_id res chain seq x y z
N MET A 1 16.86 36.14 0.88
CA MET A 1 16.04 35.14 0.16
C MET A 1 16.15 33.84 0.92
N SER A 2 15.17 33.52 1.74
CA SER A 2 15.17 32.33 2.60
C SER A 2 14.90 31.10 1.72
N GLN A 3 15.89 30.22 1.56
CA GLN A 3 15.67 28.94 0.91
C GLN A 3 14.77 28.10 1.83
N GLN A 4 13.55 27.79 1.39
CA GLN A 4 12.72 26.80 2.06
C GLN A 4 13.49 25.47 2.06
N PRO A 5 13.54 24.74 3.20
CA PRO A 5 14.10 23.40 3.20
C PRO A 5 13.26 22.57 2.24
N ARG A 6 13.89 22.12 1.15
CA ARG A 6 13.35 21.09 0.26
C ARG A 6 13.12 19.89 1.17
N ARG A 7 11.87 19.69 1.62
CA ARG A 7 11.47 18.47 2.32
C ARG A 7 11.79 17.36 1.34
N ARG A 8 12.91 16.66 1.55
CA ARG A 8 13.17 15.39 0.88
C ARG A 8 12.08 14.49 1.44
N LEU A 9 11.04 14.29 0.65
CA LEU A 9 10.08 13.24 0.93
C LEU A 9 10.90 11.94 1.08
N PRO A 10 10.59 11.07 2.05
CA PRO A 10 11.20 9.75 2.10
C PRO A 10 11.05 9.12 0.71
N GLU A 11 12.15 8.80 0.06
CA GLU A 11 12.14 8.28 -1.33
C GLU A 11 11.60 6.84 -1.41
N ASN A 12 11.21 6.25 -0.26
CA ASN A 12 10.60 4.94 -0.16
C ASN A 12 9.10 5.06 0.11
N TYR A 13 8.33 5.04 -0.98
CA TYR A 13 6.89 4.84 -0.93
C TYR A 13 6.59 3.37 -1.17
N MET A 14 5.79 2.80 -0.27
CA MET A 14 5.24 1.46 -0.43
C MET A 14 3.77 1.56 -0.80
N VAL A 15 3.32 0.71 -1.72
CA VAL A 15 1.90 0.45 -1.95
C VAL A 15 1.57 -0.94 -1.38
N ILE A 16 0.50 -1.02 -0.60
CA ILE A 16 -0.10 -2.29 -0.19
C ILE A 16 -1.45 -2.42 -0.89
N TRP A 17 -1.61 -3.44 -1.72
CA TRP A 17 -2.87 -3.74 -2.39
C TRP A 17 -3.58 -4.89 -1.67
N VAL A 18 -4.73 -4.59 -1.08
CA VAL A 18 -5.53 -5.47 -0.24
C VAL A 18 -6.79 -5.93 -0.98
N ASP A 19 -6.79 -7.18 -1.43
CA ASP A 19 -7.93 -7.80 -2.11
C ASP A 19 -8.00 -9.30 -1.80
N GLY A 20 -9.14 -9.76 -1.28
CA GLY A 20 -9.36 -11.17 -0.92
C GLY A 20 -9.53 -12.10 -2.12
N ASN A 21 -9.74 -11.54 -3.31
CA ASN A 21 -9.92 -12.26 -4.56
C ASN A 21 -8.79 -12.00 -5.55
N ILE A 22 -7.64 -11.54 -5.07
CA ILE A 22 -6.50 -11.26 -5.95
C ILE A 22 -6.04 -12.55 -6.64
N ASP A 23 -5.91 -12.49 -7.96
CA ASP A 23 -5.47 -13.61 -8.78
C ASP A 23 -4.32 -13.14 -9.70
N MET A 24 -3.10 -13.48 -9.33
CA MET A 24 -1.90 -13.13 -10.10
C MET A 24 -1.79 -13.89 -11.44
N ALA A 25 -2.65 -14.87 -11.72
CA ALA A 25 -2.78 -15.46 -13.05
C ALA A 25 -3.68 -14.62 -13.98
N ASN A 26 -4.50 -13.73 -13.42
CA ASN A 26 -5.33 -12.83 -14.20
C ASN A 26 -4.48 -11.75 -14.87
N LYS A 27 -4.67 -11.56 -16.19
CA LYS A 27 -3.90 -10.62 -17.00
C LYS A 27 -4.08 -9.16 -16.56
N ASP A 28 -5.28 -8.77 -16.14
CA ASP A 28 -5.54 -7.42 -15.67
C ASP A 28 -4.83 -7.18 -14.33
N CYS A 29 -4.82 -8.18 -13.44
CA CYS A 29 -4.06 -8.11 -12.19
C CYS A 29 -2.55 -7.96 -12.44
N GLN A 30 -2.00 -8.72 -13.39
CA GLN A 30 -0.60 -8.60 -13.79
C GLN A 30 -0.29 -7.21 -14.36
N ASN A 31 -1.13 -6.71 -15.27
CA ASN A 31 -0.98 -5.37 -15.84
C ASN A 31 -1.02 -4.27 -14.76
N THR A 32 -1.96 -4.35 -13.82
CA THR A 32 -2.05 -3.39 -12.72
C THR A 32 -0.81 -3.45 -11.83
N MET A 33 -0.32 -4.67 -11.52
CA MET A 33 0.91 -4.84 -10.75
C MET A 33 2.14 -4.23 -11.44
N GLU A 34 2.29 -4.44 -12.75
CA GLU A 34 3.36 -3.82 -13.54
C GLU A 34 3.29 -2.30 -13.52
N GLN A 35 2.09 -1.73 -13.66
CA GLN A 35 1.90 -0.27 -13.62
C GLN A 35 2.19 0.33 -12.24
N LEU A 36 1.79 -0.34 -11.16
CA LEU A 36 2.09 0.12 -9.80
C LEU A 36 3.61 0.09 -9.54
N ARG A 37 4.29 -1.00 -9.91
CA ARG A 37 5.75 -1.14 -9.76
C ARG A 37 6.55 -0.17 -10.63
N ALA A 38 5.97 0.38 -11.69
CA ALA A 38 6.60 1.43 -12.48
C ALA A 38 6.62 2.80 -11.77
N ILE A 39 5.79 2.98 -10.73
CA ILE A 39 5.61 4.26 -10.03
C ILE A 39 6.22 4.22 -8.63
N VAL A 40 6.13 3.09 -7.93
CA VAL A 40 6.62 2.93 -6.55
C VAL A 40 7.68 1.85 -6.44
N ASN A 41 8.54 1.98 -5.43
CA ASN A 41 9.66 1.05 -5.23
C ASN A 41 9.19 -0.33 -4.77
N GLN A 42 8.08 -0.38 -4.03
CA GLN A 42 7.57 -1.60 -3.42
C GLN A 42 6.05 -1.67 -3.55
N VAL A 43 5.57 -2.81 -4.04
CA VAL A 43 4.14 -3.15 -4.06
C VAL A 43 3.97 -4.50 -3.39
N ASN A 44 3.30 -4.50 -2.24
CA ASN A 44 2.94 -5.69 -1.50
C ASN A 44 1.48 -6.05 -1.73
N LEU A 45 1.18 -7.34 -1.68
CA LEU A 45 -0.17 -7.86 -1.76
C LEU A 45 -0.60 -8.36 -0.39
N CYS A 46 -1.88 -8.13 -0.06
CA CYS A 46 -2.52 -8.74 1.08
C CYS A 46 -3.90 -9.27 0.67
N THR A 47 -4.25 -10.45 1.16
CA THR A 47 -5.58 -11.04 0.92
C THR A 47 -6.54 -10.83 2.09
N THR A 48 -6.01 -10.38 3.24
CA THR A 48 -6.76 -10.15 4.47
C THR A 48 -6.43 -8.80 5.08
N ALA A 49 -7.29 -8.32 5.97
CA ALA A 49 -7.05 -7.07 6.69
C ALA A 49 -5.90 -7.21 7.68
N GLU A 50 -5.82 -8.35 8.37
CA GLU A 50 -4.80 -8.68 9.36
C GLU A 50 -3.39 -8.66 8.75
N GLU A 51 -3.23 -9.27 7.56
CA GLU A 51 -1.97 -9.27 6.82
C GLU A 51 -1.51 -7.84 6.46
N CYS A 52 -2.43 -6.99 6.03
CA CYS A 52 -2.13 -5.59 5.74
C CYS A 52 -1.71 -4.82 7.00
N ILE A 53 -2.40 -5.02 8.12
CA ILE A 53 -2.08 -4.38 9.40
C ILE A 53 -0.70 -4.84 9.89
N GLN A 54 -0.37 -6.12 9.73
CA GLN A 54 0.96 -6.63 10.06
C GLN A 54 2.03 -5.92 9.22
N GLN A 55 1.85 -5.82 7.89
CA GLN A 55 2.82 -5.12 7.04
C GLN A 55 2.96 -3.63 7.38
N LEU A 56 1.87 -2.95 7.72
CA LEU A 56 1.92 -1.54 8.16
C LEU A 56 2.70 -1.38 9.47
N ASN A 57 2.55 -2.33 10.42
CA ASN A 57 3.31 -2.31 11.67
C ASN A 57 4.80 -2.61 11.45
N GLU A 58 5.12 -3.56 10.56
CA GLU A 58 6.52 -3.93 10.25
C GLU A 58 7.27 -2.81 9.49
N ASN A 59 6.54 -1.94 8.78
CA ASN A 59 7.09 -0.85 7.97
C ASN A 59 6.64 0.52 8.49
N SER A 60 6.54 0.71 9.82
CA SER A 60 5.99 1.92 10.43
C SER A 60 6.76 3.22 10.11
N ASP A 61 8.02 3.11 9.71
CA ASP A 61 8.87 4.24 9.33
C ASP A 61 8.71 4.65 7.84
N GLU A 62 7.98 3.87 7.04
CA GLU A 62 7.76 4.12 5.61
C GLU A 62 6.39 4.76 5.34
N ILE A 63 6.33 5.63 4.31
CA ILE A 63 5.04 6.14 3.84
C ILE A 63 4.37 5.06 3.01
N SER A 64 3.29 4.49 3.57
CA SER A 64 2.51 3.42 2.96
C SER A 64 1.20 3.93 2.39
N PHE A 65 0.89 3.57 1.15
CA PHE A 65 -0.41 3.79 0.51
C PHE A 65 -1.16 2.47 0.44
N VAL A 66 -2.39 2.44 0.96
CA VAL A 66 -3.23 1.24 0.90
C VAL A 66 -4.30 1.38 -0.16
N ILE A 67 -4.33 0.45 -1.10
CA ILE A 67 -5.39 0.28 -2.09
C ILE A 67 -6.21 -0.93 -1.65
N SER A 68 -7.47 -0.74 -1.34
CA SER A 68 -8.32 -1.81 -0.80
C SER A 68 -9.56 -2.03 -1.67
N SER A 69 -9.93 -3.30 -1.86
CA SER A 69 -11.27 -3.63 -2.38
C SER A 69 -12.35 -3.16 -1.39
N GLY A 70 -13.50 -2.75 -1.92
CA GLY A 70 -14.52 -2.05 -1.13
C GLY A 70 -14.97 -2.79 0.14
N ALA A 71 -15.08 -4.13 0.09
CA ALA A 71 -15.50 -4.93 1.24
C ALA A 71 -14.43 -4.98 2.35
N LEU A 72 -13.15 -5.20 2.00
CA LEU A 72 -12.07 -5.25 2.97
C LEU A 72 -11.79 -3.88 3.58
N GLY A 73 -11.97 -2.80 2.80
CA GLY A 73 -11.78 -1.43 3.27
C GLY A 73 -12.67 -1.07 4.47
N GLN A 74 -13.87 -1.63 4.58
CA GLN A 74 -14.78 -1.41 5.71
C GLN A 74 -14.20 -1.88 7.05
N HIS A 75 -13.39 -2.94 7.03
CA HIS A 75 -12.72 -3.49 8.21
C HIS A 75 -11.33 -2.89 8.42
N LEU A 76 -10.65 -2.61 7.31
CA LEU A 76 -9.29 -2.11 7.31
C LEU A 76 -9.18 -0.68 7.85
N VAL A 77 -10.04 0.22 7.38
CA VAL A 77 -9.97 1.65 7.73
C VAL A 77 -10.14 1.89 9.23
N PRO A 78 -11.13 1.28 9.92
CA PRO A 78 -11.24 1.40 11.38
C PRO A 78 -10.01 0.85 12.12
N SER A 79 -9.44 -0.25 11.64
CA SER A 79 -8.26 -0.88 12.24
C SER A 79 -7.04 0.03 12.14
N ILE A 80 -6.81 0.64 10.96
CA ILE A 80 -5.73 1.61 10.74
C ILE A 80 -5.91 2.84 11.62
N HIS A 81 -7.14 3.34 11.81
CA HIS A 81 -7.39 4.51 12.66
C HIS A 81 -7.12 4.24 14.15
N GLY A 82 -7.16 2.97 14.57
CA GLY A 82 -6.87 2.55 15.94
C GLY A 82 -5.40 2.20 16.21
N MET A 83 -4.54 2.23 15.19
CA MET A 83 -3.08 2.08 15.33
C MET A 83 -2.45 3.37 15.85
#